data_AF-A0A9D4T0Q0-F1
#
_entry.id   AF-A0A9D4T0Q0-F1
#
_cell.length_a   1.000
_cell.length_b   1.000
_cell.length_c   1.000
_cell.angle_alpha   90.00
_cell.angle_beta   90.00
_cell.angle_gamma   90.00
#
_symmetry.space_group_name_H-M   'P 1'
#
loop_
_entity.id
_entity.type
_entity.pdbx_description
1 polymer ?
#
loop_
_entity_poly.entity_id
_entity_poly.type
_entity_poly.pdbx_seq_one_letter_code
_entity_poly.pdbx_strand_id
1 'polypeptide(L)'
;MSNLEKHEFNERLIDEVEKESVIWDMTSRLYKSQQLKEVAWRRVATAMGSNVGEVKARWKNLRDSFRRVFKARHPVLQSGAGAEDSEVEDSVKSWIFYDRLLFLQDSIVGRP
;
A
#
# COMPACT_ATOMS: atom_id res chain seq x y z
N MET A 1 -20.75 -4.94 -0.26
CA MET A 1 -19.68 -4.74 -1.26
C MET A 1 -19.35 -6.07 -1.90
N SER A 2 -19.78 -6.25 -3.14
CA SER A 2 -19.33 -7.28 -4.06
C SER A 2 -17.82 -7.21 -4.29
N ASN A 3 -17.24 -8.23 -4.92
CA ASN A 3 -15.82 -8.25 -5.25
C ASN A 3 -15.42 -7.11 -6.21
N LEU A 4 -16.32 -6.73 -7.13
CA LEU A 4 -16.10 -5.61 -8.07
C LEU A 4 -16.04 -4.26 -7.34
N GLU A 5 -16.99 -3.99 -6.45
CA GLU A 5 -16.98 -2.73 -5.67
C GLU A 5 -15.75 -2.62 -4.76
N LYS A 6 -15.27 -3.75 -4.21
CA LYS A 6 -14.03 -3.78 -3.42
C LYS A 6 -12.81 -3.46 -4.28
N HIS A 7 -12.78 -3.97 -5.51
CA HIS A 7 -11.71 -3.71 -6.48
C HIS A 7 -11.64 -2.22 -6.82
N GLU A 8 -12.74 -1.65 -7.30
CA GLU A 8 -12.82 -0.24 -7.71
C GLU A 8 -12.51 0.70 -6.54
N PHE A 9 -12.97 0.36 -5.33
CA PHE A 9 -12.63 1.12 -4.13
C PHE A 9 -11.12 1.12 -3.90
N ASN A 10 -10.46 -0.03 -4.02
CA ASN A 10 -9.02 -0.15 -3.79
C ASN A 10 -8.22 0.61 -4.86
N GLU A 11 -8.62 0.54 -6.13
CA GLU A 11 -7.99 1.33 -7.20
C GLU A 11 -8.04 2.82 -6.92
N ARG A 12 -9.24 3.33 -6.61
CA ARG A 12 -9.43 4.75 -6.31
C ARG A 12 -8.68 5.17 -5.04
N LEU A 13 -8.61 4.28 -4.03
CA LEU A 13 -7.83 4.53 -2.82
C LEU A 13 -6.33 4.67 -3.14
N ILE A 14 -5.79 3.82 -4.03
CA ILE A 14 -4.39 3.90 -4.44
C ILE A 14 -4.14 5.25 -5.12
N ASP A 15 -4.99 5.65 -6.06
CA ASP A 15 -4.85 6.94 -6.78
C ASP A 15 -4.86 8.14 -5.84
N GLU A 16 -5.74 8.11 -4.84
CA GLU A 16 -5.86 9.23 -3.92
C GLU A 16 -4.70 9.29 -2.91
N VAL A 17 -4.18 8.13 -2.49
CA VAL A 17 -3.00 8.08 -1.61
C VAL A 17 -1.72 8.44 -2.38
N GLU A 18 -1.59 8.03 -3.64
CA GLU A 18 -0.43 8.36 -4.48
C GLU A 18 -0.21 9.88 -4.58
N LYS A 19 -1.30 10.66 -4.74
CA LYS A 19 -1.28 12.13 -4.76
C LYS A 19 -0.80 12.76 -3.45
N GLU A 20 -1.05 12.10 -2.32
CA GLU A 20 -0.73 12.60 -0.98
C GLU A 20 0.59 12.00 -0.48
N SER A 21 1.71 12.43 -1.06
CA SER A 21 3.07 11.92 -0.77
C SER A 21 3.44 11.93 0.72
N VAL A 22 2.87 12.85 1.51
CA VAL A 22 3.04 12.90 2.99
C VAL A 22 2.65 11.58 3.68
N ILE A 23 1.75 10.79 3.06
CA ILE A 23 1.29 9.50 3.58
C ILE A 23 2.34 8.40 3.40
N TRP A 24 3.06 8.40 2.28
CA TRP A 24 3.83 7.24 1.84
C TRP A 24 5.31 7.49 1.56
N ASP A 25 5.67 8.72 1.18
CA ASP A 25 7.03 9.09 0.82
C ASP A 25 7.87 9.34 2.06
N MET A 26 8.59 8.32 2.51
CA MET A 26 9.50 8.39 3.66
C MET A 26 10.72 9.31 3.41
N THR A 27 11.02 9.66 2.17
CA THR A 27 12.13 10.55 1.82
C THR A 27 11.77 12.02 2.04
N SER A 28 10.49 12.35 1.99
CA SER A 28 9.98 13.67 2.28
C SER A 28 10.14 14.02 3.77
N ARG A 29 10.66 15.22 4.04
CA ARG A 29 10.72 15.78 5.41
C ARG A 29 9.34 15.87 6.05
N LEU A 30 8.29 16.02 5.24
CA LEU A 30 6.91 16.15 5.67
C LEU A 30 6.34 14.85 6.23
N TYR A 31 6.88 13.69 5.84
CA TYR A 31 6.45 12.39 6.34
C TYR A 31 6.64 12.24 7.87
N LYS A 32 7.52 13.01 8.49
CA LYS A 32 7.68 12.98 9.96
C LYS A 32 6.56 13.72 10.70
N SER A 33 5.78 14.56 10.02
CA SER A 33 4.69 15.31 10.65
C SER A 33 3.42 14.47 10.74
N GLN A 34 3.06 14.09 11.97
CA GLN A 34 1.80 13.41 12.25
C GLN A 34 0.59 14.28 11.89
N GLN A 35 0.66 15.59 12.13
CA GLN A 35 -0.41 16.52 11.83
C GLN A 35 -0.70 16.59 10.33
N LEU A 36 0.35 16.68 9.49
CA LEU A 36 0.17 16.70 8.04
C LEU A 36 -0.38 15.38 7.51
N LYS A 37 0.04 14.24 8.07
CA LYS A 37 -0.56 12.93 7.75
C LYS A 37 -2.04 12.89 8.08
N GLU A 38 -2.45 13.39 9.25
CA GLU A 38 -3.86 13.42 9.62
C GLU A 38 -4.70 14.32 8.71
N VAL A 39 -4.14 15.45 8.25
CA VAL A 39 -4.78 16.30 7.23
C VAL A 39 -4.91 15.54 5.90
N ALA A 40 -3.82 14.93 5.42
CA ALA A 40 -3.82 14.16 4.18
C ALA A 40 -4.86 13.02 4.22
N TRP A 41 -4.88 12.25 5.32
CA TRP A 41 -5.86 11.17 5.50
C TRP A 41 -7.31 11.66 5.53
N ARG A 42 -7.59 12.85 6.08
CA ARG A 42 -8.92 13.46 6.01
C ARG A 42 -9.30 13.84 4.59
N ARG A 43 -8.35 14.33 3.78
CA ARG A 43 -8.59 14.62 2.35
C ARG A 43 -8.91 13.35 1.58
N VAL A 44 -8.10 12.30 1.74
CA VAL A 44 -8.34 10.99 1.13
C VAL A 44 -9.72 10.44 1.53
N ALA A 45 -10.06 10.46 2.82
CA ALA A 45 -11.36 9.99 3.30
C ALA A 45 -12.54 10.77 2.69
N THR A 46 -12.41 12.09 2.61
CA THR A 46 -13.40 12.98 1.98
C THR A 46 -13.55 12.67 0.49
N ALA A 47 -12.42 12.54 -0.23
CA ALA A 47 -12.41 12.20 -1.65
C ALA A 47 -12.98 10.80 -1.92
N MET A 48 -12.82 9.86 -0.99
CA MET A 48 -13.37 8.51 -1.07
C MET A 48 -14.84 8.41 -0.62
N GLY A 49 -15.42 9.47 -0.06
CA GLY A 49 -16.75 9.43 0.55
C GLY A 49 -16.85 8.44 1.72
N SER A 50 -15.74 8.22 2.44
CA SER A 50 -15.62 7.25 3.53
C SER A 50 -15.00 7.90 4.77
N ASN A 51 -14.87 7.15 5.86
CA ASN A 51 -14.24 7.64 7.08
C ASN A 51 -12.74 7.33 7.08
N VAL A 52 -11.99 8.15 7.84
CA VAL A 52 -10.52 8.05 7.93
C VAL A 52 -10.06 6.67 8.43
N GLY A 53 -10.81 6.04 9.34
CA GLY A 53 -10.47 4.73 9.88
C GLY A 53 -10.52 3.64 8.81
N GLU A 54 -11.56 3.63 7.98
CA GLU A 54 -11.75 2.65 6.91
C GLU A 54 -10.67 2.78 5.84
N VAL A 55 -10.42 4.00 5.31
CA VAL A 55 -9.40 4.19 4.28
C VAL A 55 -7.99 3.82 4.78
N LYS A 56 -7.67 4.13 6.06
CA LYS A 56 -6.41 3.71 6.68
C LYS A 56 -6.30 2.19 6.81
N ALA A 57 -7.36 1.53 7.27
CA ALA A 57 -7.38 0.08 7.43
C ALA A 57 -7.20 -0.64 6.09
N ARG A 58 -7.89 -0.16 5.05
CA ARG A 58 -7.74 -0.71 3.70
C ARG A 58 -6.37 -0.45 3.10
N TRP A 59 -5.85 0.77 3.24
CA TRP A 59 -4.51 1.10 2.79
C TRP A 59 -3.45 0.23 3.46
N LYS A 60 -3.58 -0.03 4.76
CA LYS A 60 -2.70 -0.96 5.48
C LYS A 60 -2.72 -2.35 4.83
N ASN A 61 -3.91 -2.90 4.56
CA ASN A 61 -4.05 -4.22 3.94
C ASN A 61 -3.43 -4.27 2.53
N LEU A 62 -3.62 -3.22 1.73
CA LEU A 62 -3.00 -3.09 0.40
C LEU A 62 -1.47 -3.07 0.50
N ARG A 63 -0.92 -2.25 1.39
CA ARG A 63 0.52 -2.12 1.59
C ARG A 63 1.16 -3.40 2.14
N ASP A 64 0.49 -4.09 3.07
CA ASP A 64 0.95 -5.37 3.60
C ASP A 64 0.98 -6.45 2.52
N SER A 65 -0.04 -6.47 1.65
CA SER A 65 -0.10 -7.36 0.48
C SER A 65 1.01 -7.03 -0.52
N PHE A 66 1.18 -5.75 -0.87
CA PHE A 66 2.26 -5.30 -1.75
C PHE A 66 3.64 -5.67 -1.20
N ARG A 67 3.88 -5.51 0.11
CA ARG A 67 5.15 -5.91 0.72
C ARG A 67 5.44 -7.40 0.57
N ARG A 68 4.43 -8.27 0.72
CA ARG A 68 4.58 -9.71 0.48
C ARG A 68 4.89 -9.99 -0.99
N VAL A 69 4.09 -9.40 -1.89
CA VAL A 69 4.24 -9.56 -3.35
C VAL A 69 5.60 -9.09 -3.84
N PHE A 70 6.02 -7.90 -3.41
CA PHE A 70 7.29 -7.30 -3.76
C PHE A 70 8.47 -8.16 -3.27
N LYS A 71 8.45 -8.62 -2.02
CA LYS A 71 9.51 -9.49 -1.50
C LYS A 71 9.57 -10.85 -2.21
N ALA A 72 8.43 -11.45 -2.54
CA ALA A 72 8.39 -12.70 -3.30
C ALA A 72 8.97 -12.52 -4.72
N ARG A 73 8.77 -11.36 -5.35
CA ARG A 73 9.36 -11.02 -6.66
C ARG A 73 10.82 -10.58 -6.58
N HIS A 74 11.33 -10.25 -5.39
CA HIS A 74 12.71 -9.80 -5.15
C HIS A 74 13.39 -10.65 -4.06
N PRO A 75 13.83 -11.89 -4.40
CA PRO A 75 14.36 -12.86 -3.42
C PRO A 75 15.57 -12.35 -2.64
N VAL A 76 16.36 -11.46 -3.25
CA VAL A 76 17.54 -10.83 -2.62
C VAL A 76 17.16 -10.01 -1.38
N LEU A 77 15.90 -9.58 -1.24
CA LEU A 77 15.37 -8.82 -0.09
C LEU A 77 14.78 -9.73 1.01
N GLN A 78 14.76 -11.06 0.81
CA GLN A 78 14.34 -12.04 1.82
C GLN A 78 15.52 -12.44 2.70
N SER A 79 15.96 -11.56 3.59
CA SER A 79 16.86 -11.97 4.68
C SER A 79 16.05 -12.59 5.83
N GLY A 80 15.83 -13.91 5.76
CA GLY A 80 15.44 -14.75 6.90
C GLY A 80 13.94 -15.03 7.11
N ALA A 81 13.67 -16.33 7.34
CA ALA A 81 12.45 -16.97 7.88
C ALA A 81 11.22 -17.14 6.96
N GLY A 82 11.14 -18.33 6.35
CA GLY A 82 10.05 -19.31 6.46
C GLY A 82 8.59 -18.84 6.31
N ALA A 83 8.01 -19.17 5.16
CA ALA A 83 6.79 -19.98 5.02
C ALA A 83 6.57 -20.14 3.51
N GLU A 84 7.00 -21.28 2.99
CA GLU A 84 6.61 -21.82 1.70
C GLU A 84 5.10 -22.09 1.73
N ASP A 85 4.35 -21.35 0.92
CA ASP A 85 2.95 -21.62 0.69
C ASP A 85 2.70 -21.31 -0.79
N SER A 86 2.94 -22.31 -1.64
CA SER A 86 2.92 -22.18 -3.11
C SER A 86 1.58 -21.66 -3.64
N GLU A 87 0.50 -21.76 -2.87
CA GLU A 87 -0.82 -21.19 -3.20
C GLU A 87 -0.86 -19.65 -3.07
N VAL A 88 -0.07 -19.09 -2.15
CA VAL A 88 0.11 -17.63 -1.99
C VAL A 88 0.92 -17.07 -3.16
N GLU A 89 1.79 -17.88 -3.76
CA GLU A 89 2.70 -17.47 -4.83
C GLU A 89 1.97 -17.14 -6.14
N ASP A 90 0.95 -17.91 -6.52
CA ASP A 90 0.15 -17.65 -7.73
C ASP A 90 -0.80 -16.45 -7.55
N SER A 91 -1.36 -16.28 -6.35
CA SER A 91 -2.18 -15.11 -6.00
C SER A 91 -1.33 -13.83 -5.87
N VAL A 92 -0.03 -13.97 -5.55
CA VAL A 92 0.96 -12.91 -5.55
C VAL A 92 1.44 -12.53 -6.96
N LYS A 93 1.64 -13.51 -7.85
CA LYS A 93 2.01 -13.28 -9.27
C LYS A 93 0.91 -12.56 -10.05
N SER A 94 -0.36 -12.86 -9.73
CA SER A 94 -1.54 -12.26 -10.38
C SER A 94 -2.09 -11.01 -9.68
N TRP A 95 -1.38 -10.46 -8.69
CA TRP A 95 -1.89 -9.33 -7.92
C TRP A 95 -1.97 -8.03 -8.74
N ILE A 96 -3.18 -7.69 -9.17
CA ILE A 96 -3.52 -6.59 -10.09
C ILE A 96 -3.12 -5.18 -9.63
N PHE A 97 -2.92 -4.98 -8.32
CA PHE A 97 -2.49 -3.68 -7.78
C PHE A 97 -0.97 -3.50 -7.72
N TYR A 98 -0.19 -4.51 -8.12
CA TYR A 98 1.27 -4.49 -7.97
C TYR A 98 1.90 -3.29 -8.66
N ASP A 99 1.64 -3.10 -9.96
CA ASP A 99 2.25 -2.02 -10.75
C ASP A 99 1.84 -0.64 -10.21
N ARG A 100 0.59 -0.50 -9.77
CA ARG A 100 0.06 0.73 -9.18
C ARG A 100 0.70 1.09 -7.84
N LEU A 101 1.31 0.14 -7.15
CA LEU A 101 1.94 0.35 -5.85
C LEU A 101 3.47 0.38 -5.93
N LEU A 102 4.06 0.31 -7.13
CA LEU A 102 5.52 0.37 -7.32
C LEU A 102 6.14 1.66 -6.78
N PHE A 103 5.39 2.77 -6.69
CA PHE A 103 5.86 4.00 -6.04
C PHE A 103 6.25 3.81 -4.57
N LEU A 104 5.78 2.73 -3.91
CA LEU A 104 6.15 2.38 -2.54
C LEU A 104 7.45 1.58 -2.43
N GLN A 105 8.07 1.16 -3.54
CA GLN A 105 9.23 0.24 -3.53
C GLN A 105 10.37 0.73 -2.63
N ASP A 106 10.67 2.02 -2.67
CA ASP A 106 11.77 2.63 -1.91
C ASP A 106 11.53 2.53 -0.39
N SER A 107 10.27 2.52 0.03
CA SER A 107 9.88 2.36 1.44
C SER A 107 10.03 0.91 1.93
N ILE A 108 10.12 -0.08 1.03
CA ILE A 108 10.17 -1.51 1.35
C ILE A 108 11.59 -2.04 1.33
N VAL A 109 12.40 -1.60 0.37
CA VAL A 109 13.79 -2.03 0.22
C VAL A 109 14.59 -1.66 1.48
N GLY A 110 14.21 -0.59 2.19
CA GLY A 110 14.95 -0.07 3.32
C GLY A 110 16.31 0.41 2.81
N ARG A 111 16.47 1.71 2.57
CA ARG A 111 17.80 2.20 2.18
C ARG A 111 18.82 1.86 3.29
N PRO A 112 20.06 1.49 2.92
CA PRO A 112 21.12 1.19 3.88
C PRO A 112 21.38 2.33 4.87
#